data_AF-A0AAN1MQ92-F1
#
_entry.id   AF-A0AAN1MQ92-F1
#
_cell.length_a   1.000
_cell.length_b   1.000
_cell.length_c   1.000
_cell.angle_alpha   90.00
_cell.angle_beta   90.00
_cell.angle_gamma   90.00
#
_symmetry.space_group_name_H-M   'P 1'
#
loop_
_entity.id
_entity.type
_entity.pdbx_description
1 polymer ?
#
loop_
_entity_poly.entity_id
_entity_poly.type
_entity_poly.pdbx_seq_one_letter_code
_entity_poly.pdbx_strand_id
1 'polypeptide(L)'
;MQGKSFFLERAISRALDWAGRYPALGCAAHDPQSISNGRQVVAAALTPDGIRCVFFSAVGSVLDFTATWAELERAKTWWYFVQRWYFWVVPDAQTLDRLNVTGLRLDHAIVPMQNSSLDAVTYRVWLGSIEARARLRGSLAALHLELEA
;
A
#
# COMPACT_ATOMS: atom_id res chain seq x y z
N MET A 1 13.13 14.91 -13.41
CA MET A 1 11.66 15.11 -13.30
C MET A 1 10.80 14.04 -14.00
N GLN A 2 11.34 13.20 -14.89
CA GLN A 2 10.55 12.19 -15.65
C GLN A 2 9.83 11.12 -14.81
N GLY A 3 10.36 10.72 -13.65
CA GLY A 3 9.72 9.68 -12.84
C GLY A 3 8.42 10.12 -12.13
N LYS A 4 8.31 11.39 -11.75
CA LYS A 4 7.10 11.92 -11.09
C LYS A 4 5.94 12.06 -12.07
N SER A 5 6.21 12.54 -13.29
CA SER A 5 5.18 12.61 -14.34
C SER A 5 4.68 11.21 -14.72
N PHE A 6 5.59 10.25 -14.85
CA PHE A 6 5.25 8.84 -15.10
C PHE A 6 4.26 8.26 -14.07
N PHE A 7 4.45 8.56 -12.77
CA PHE A 7 3.52 8.13 -11.74
C PHE A 7 2.15 8.78 -11.90
N LEU A 8 2.10 10.11 -12.08
CA LEU A 8 0.84 10.84 -12.20
C LEU A 8 0.05 10.46 -13.45
N GLU A 9 0.73 10.06 -14.53
CA GLU A 9 0.10 9.57 -15.76
C GLU A 9 -0.56 8.19 -15.60
N ARG A 10 -0.06 7.35 -14.67
CA ARG A 10 -0.62 5.99 -14.43
C ARG A 10 -1.50 5.88 -13.20
N ALA A 11 -1.35 6.79 -12.24
CA ALA A 11 -2.09 6.73 -10.99
C ALA A 11 -3.57 7.07 -11.22
N ILE A 12 -4.44 6.12 -10.89
CA ILE A 12 -5.88 6.31 -10.90
C ILE A 12 -6.33 6.65 -9.48
N SER A 13 -6.94 7.83 -9.31
CA SER A 13 -7.54 8.18 -8.03
C SER A 13 -8.72 7.26 -7.72
N ARG A 14 -8.70 6.66 -6.53
CA ARG A 14 -9.77 5.84 -5.96
C ARG A 14 -10.36 6.44 -4.69
N ALA A 15 -10.00 7.69 -4.37
CA ALA A 15 -10.36 8.31 -3.09
C ALA A 15 -11.88 8.25 -2.82
N LEU A 16 -12.71 8.55 -3.81
CA LEU A 16 -14.17 8.53 -3.66
C LEU A 16 -14.73 7.12 -3.37
N ASP A 17 -14.16 6.10 -4.01
CA ASP A 17 -14.70 4.74 -3.94
C ASP A 17 -14.14 3.95 -2.74
N TRP A 18 -12.89 4.23 -2.37
CA TRP A 18 -12.07 3.37 -1.53
C TRP A 18 -11.70 3.98 -0.17
N ALA A 19 -11.75 5.30 0.00
CA ALA A 19 -11.45 5.92 1.29
C ALA A 19 -12.39 5.41 2.41
N GLY A 20 -13.69 5.27 2.12
CA GLY A 20 -14.66 4.70 3.07
C GLY A 20 -14.52 3.18 3.26
N ARG A 21 -13.87 2.47 2.34
CA ARG A 21 -13.68 1.01 2.41
C ARG A 21 -12.45 0.62 3.22
N TYR A 22 -11.41 1.43 3.18
CA TYR A 22 -10.12 1.15 3.82
C TYR A 22 -9.69 2.27 4.80
N PRO A 23 -10.52 2.62 5.80
CA PRO A 23 -10.23 3.71 6.71
C PRO A 23 -8.99 3.45 7.58
N ALA A 24 -8.72 2.23 8.04
CA ALA A 24 -7.54 1.97 8.86
C ALA A 24 -6.25 2.16 8.07
N LEU A 25 -6.22 1.76 6.79
CA LEU A 25 -5.08 2.02 5.91
C LEU A 25 -4.95 3.50 5.54
N GLY A 26 -6.06 4.19 5.30
CA GLY A 26 -6.08 5.63 5.04
C GLY A 26 -5.60 6.48 6.22
N CYS A 27 -5.93 6.06 7.45
CA CYS A 27 -5.55 6.75 8.68
C CYS A 27 -4.21 6.30 9.25
N ALA A 28 -3.56 5.28 8.67
CA ALA A 28 -2.35 4.68 9.25
C ALA A 28 -1.20 5.68 9.45
N ALA A 29 -1.10 6.70 8.60
CA ALA A 29 -0.11 7.76 8.70
C ALA A 29 -0.34 8.74 9.86
N HIS A 30 -1.51 8.71 10.49
CA HIS A 30 -1.90 9.60 11.60
C HIS A 30 -1.98 8.88 12.94
N ASP A 31 -1.77 7.57 12.96
CA ASP A 31 -1.84 6.74 14.17
C ASP A 31 -0.49 6.04 14.39
N PRO A 32 0.30 6.43 15.41
CA PRO A 32 1.56 5.76 15.76
C PRO A 32 1.40 4.30 16.17
N GLN A 33 0.20 3.86 16.54
CA GLN A 33 -0.11 2.46 16.87
C GLN A 33 -0.59 1.66 15.65
N SER A 34 -0.74 2.30 14.48
CA SER A 34 -1.17 1.64 13.26
C SER A 34 -0.23 0.53 12.81
N ILE A 35 -0.68 -0.27 11.84
CA ILE A 35 0.13 -1.34 11.22
C ILE A 35 1.49 -0.85 10.69
N SER A 36 1.62 0.43 10.39
CA SER A 36 2.82 1.06 9.83
C SER A 36 3.53 2.01 10.79
N ASN A 37 3.12 2.05 12.06
CA ASN A 37 3.64 2.95 13.10
C ASN A 37 3.67 4.43 12.65
N GLY A 38 2.54 4.94 12.14
CA GLY A 38 2.43 6.34 11.70
C GLY A 38 2.97 6.62 10.30
N ARG A 39 3.25 5.59 9.47
CA ARG A 39 3.72 5.78 8.09
C ARG A 39 2.62 5.58 7.07
N GLN A 40 2.76 6.25 5.93
CA GLN A 40 1.91 6.00 4.76
C GLN A 40 2.10 4.58 4.26
N VAL A 41 0.98 3.91 3.94
CA VAL A 41 0.95 2.50 3.56
C VAL A 41 0.85 2.36 2.05
N VAL A 42 1.59 1.39 1.51
CA VAL A 42 1.44 0.93 0.13
C VAL A 42 1.19 -0.56 0.14
N ALA A 43 0.03 -0.99 -0.36
CA ALA A 43 -0.22 -2.40 -0.64
C ALA A 43 0.30 -2.72 -2.03
N ALA A 44 1.17 -3.71 -2.17
CA ALA A 44 1.81 -4.04 -3.44
C ALA A 44 1.83 -5.54 -3.72
N ALA A 45 1.54 -5.92 -4.96
CA ALA A 45 1.56 -7.31 -5.40
C ALA A 45 2.04 -7.41 -6.86
N LEU A 46 2.66 -8.52 -7.20
CA LEU A 46 3.20 -8.75 -8.55
C LEU A 46 2.08 -8.97 -9.56
N THR A 47 2.25 -8.39 -10.75
CA THR A 47 1.50 -8.77 -11.96
C THR A 47 2.39 -9.65 -12.83
N PRO A 48 1.86 -10.30 -13.90
CA PRO A 48 2.68 -11.14 -14.78
C PRO A 48 3.94 -10.44 -15.34
N ASP A 49 3.86 -9.12 -15.56
CA ASP A 49 4.89 -8.30 -16.22
C ASP A 49 5.38 -7.11 -15.37
N GLY A 50 4.96 -7.02 -14.10
CA GLY A 50 5.16 -5.81 -13.32
C GLY A 50 4.63 -5.87 -11.91
N ILE A 51 4.07 -4.75 -11.47
CA ILE A 51 3.53 -4.57 -10.13
C ILE A 51 2.24 -3.76 -10.15
N ARG A 52 1.36 -4.06 -9.21
CA ARG A 52 0.24 -3.20 -8.83
C ARG A 52 0.43 -2.72 -7.40
N CYS A 53 0.27 -1.41 -7.20
CA CYS A 53 0.41 -0.73 -5.92
C CYS A 53 -0.84 0.10 -5.64
N VAL A 54 -1.28 0.11 -4.39
CA VAL A 54 -2.28 1.08 -3.90
C VAL A 54 -1.67 1.90 -2.78
N PHE A 55 -1.57 3.20 -3.01
CA PHE A 55 -1.00 4.17 -2.08
C PHE A 55 -2.11 4.76 -1.23
N PHE A 56 -1.95 4.68 0.08
CA PHE A 56 -2.77 5.37 1.07
C PHE A 56 -1.96 6.55 1.61
N SER A 57 -2.31 7.75 1.15
CA SER A 57 -1.56 8.96 1.47
C SER A 57 -2.00 9.59 2.79
N ALA A 58 -1.10 10.33 3.44
CA ALA A 58 -1.42 11.06 4.66
C ALA A 58 -2.46 12.17 4.45
N VAL A 59 -2.68 12.61 3.21
CA VAL A 59 -3.67 13.65 2.88
C VAL A 59 -4.99 13.05 2.39
N GLY A 60 -5.23 11.76 2.64
CA GLY A 60 -6.49 11.07 2.30
C GLY A 60 -6.62 10.67 0.83
N SER A 61 -5.55 10.76 0.04
CA SER A 61 -5.56 10.26 -1.33
C SER A 61 -5.39 8.74 -1.34
N VAL A 62 -6.20 8.06 -2.16
CA VAL A 62 -6.04 6.65 -2.48
C VAL A 62 -5.69 6.54 -3.96
N LEU A 63 -4.49 6.07 -4.28
CA LEU A 63 -4.00 6.00 -5.66
C LEU A 63 -3.74 4.54 -6.06
N ASP A 64 -4.46 4.05 -7.05
CA ASP A 64 -4.27 2.74 -7.67
C ASP A 64 -3.33 2.89 -8.86
N PHE A 65 -2.21 2.18 -8.84
CA PHE A 65 -1.12 2.34 -9.79
C PHE A 65 -0.64 0.95 -10.24
N THR A 66 -0.49 0.78 -11.54
CA THR A 66 0.08 -0.43 -12.14
C THR A 66 1.20 -0.03 -13.08
N ALA A 67 2.32 -0.75 -13.07
CA ALA A 67 3.40 -0.52 -14.01
C ALA A 67 4.15 -1.81 -14.33
N THR A 68 4.67 -1.90 -15.56
CA THR A 68 5.57 -2.98 -15.97
C THR A 68 6.97 -2.79 -15.40
N TRP A 69 7.78 -3.84 -15.36
CA TRP A 69 9.18 -3.72 -14.93
C TRP A 69 9.99 -2.77 -15.82
N ALA A 70 9.76 -2.80 -17.15
CA ALA A 70 10.44 -1.91 -18.10
C ALA A 70 10.05 -0.44 -17.91
N GLU A 71 8.82 -0.19 -17.48
CA GLU A 71 8.35 1.14 -17.10
C GLU A 71 9.01 1.63 -15.81
N LEU A 72 9.10 0.78 -14.79
CA LEU A 72 9.77 1.11 -13.53
C LEU A 72 11.26 1.37 -13.72
N GLU A 73 11.94 0.62 -14.59
CA GLU A 73 13.37 0.86 -14.87
C GLU A 73 13.61 2.25 -15.50
N ARG A 74 12.73 2.68 -16.41
CA ARG A 74 12.77 4.04 -16.97
C ARG A 74 12.50 5.12 -15.92
N ALA A 75 11.78 4.79 -14.86
CA ALA A 75 11.46 5.67 -13.74
C ALA A 75 12.26 5.37 -12.46
N LYS A 76 13.41 4.67 -12.55
CA LYS A 76 14.10 4.07 -11.40
C LYS A 76 14.40 5.02 -10.25
N THR A 77 14.81 6.26 -10.53
CA THR A 77 15.10 7.24 -9.46
C THR A 77 13.87 7.54 -8.61
N TRP A 78 12.70 7.67 -9.24
CA TRP A 78 11.45 7.86 -8.52
C TRP A 78 11.06 6.57 -7.78
N TRP A 79 11.23 5.41 -8.42
CA TRP A 79 10.92 4.13 -7.80
C TRP A 79 11.75 3.89 -6.53
N TYR A 80 13.06 4.16 -6.57
CA TYR A 80 13.95 4.05 -5.41
C TYR A 80 13.52 4.99 -4.27
N PHE A 81 13.10 6.20 -4.60
CA PHE A 81 12.59 7.15 -3.61
C PHE A 81 11.30 6.61 -2.95
N VAL A 82 10.36 6.12 -3.75
CA VAL A 82 9.09 5.57 -3.27
C VAL A 82 9.33 4.38 -2.33
N GLN A 83 10.23 3.47 -2.67
CA GLN A 83 10.55 2.32 -1.83
C GLN A 83 10.91 2.68 -0.40
N ARG A 84 11.72 3.72 -0.23
CA ARG A 84 12.20 4.12 1.08
C ARG A 84 11.15 4.90 1.89
N TRP A 85 10.23 5.59 1.23
CA TRP A 85 9.33 6.52 1.90
C TRP A 85 8.11 5.84 2.53
N TYR A 86 7.64 4.73 1.95
CA TYR A 86 6.42 4.06 2.37
C TYR A 86 6.66 2.82 3.23
N PHE A 87 5.64 2.45 4.01
CA PHE A 87 5.53 1.13 4.62
C PHE A 87 4.83 0.18 3.65
N TRP A 88 5.47 -0.94 3.33
CA TRP A 88 4.99 -1.87 2.30
C TRP A 88 4.16 -3.00 2.90
N VAL A 89 2.99 -3.28 2.35
CA VAL A 89 2.26 -4.51 2.62
C VAL A 89 2.29 -5.37 1.37
N VAL A 90 2.84 -6.57 1.47
CA VAL A 90 3.07 -7.49 0.34
C VAL A 90 2.53 -8.88 0.65
N PRO A 91 2.16 -9.68 -0.37
CA PRO A 91 1.58 -11.00 -0.15
C PRO A 91 2.60 -12.04 0.32
N ASP A 92 3.86 -11.90 -0.08
CA ASP A 92 4.92 -12.88 0.17
C ASP A 92 6.32 -12.24 0.10
N ALA A 93 7.32 -13.01 0.52
CA ALA A 93 8.72 -12.61 0.46
C ALA A 93 9.22 -12.43 -0.98
N GLN A 94 8.70 -13.22 -1.94
CA GLN A 94 9.06 -13.09 -3.35
C GLN A 94 8.70 -11.71 -3.89
N THR A 95 7.53 -11.18 -3.54
CA THR A 95 7.09 -9.84 -3.90
C THR A 95 7.99 -8.79 -3.29
N LEU A 96 8.35 -8.95 -2.01
CA LEU A 96 9.26 -8.05 -1.32
C LEU A 96 10.63 -7.98 -2.02
N ASP A 97 11.20 -9.14 -2.34
CA ASP A 97 12.51 -9.25 -2.99
C ASP A 97 12.49 -8.66 -4.39
N ARG A 98 11.43 -8.95 -5.16
CA ARG A 98 11.24 -8.39 -6.50
C ARG A 98 11.06 -6.88 -6.48
N LEU A 99 10.38 -6.38 -5.46
CA LEU A 99 10.22 -4.95 -5.24
C LEU A 99 11.57 -4.34 -4.90
N ASN A 100 12.33 -4.87 -3.94
CA ASN A 100 13.52 -4.25 -3.35
C ASN A 100 14.76 -4.20 -4.26
N VAL A 101 14.71 -3.32 -5.26
CA VAL A 101 15.80 -3.06 -6.22
C VAL A 101 16.99 -2.31 -5.61
N THR A 102 16.83 -1.71 -4.43
CA THR A 102 17.93 -0.97 -3.77
C THR A 102 18.79 -1.84 -2.87
N GLY A 103 18.33 -3.05 -2.52
CA GLY A 103 18.97 -3.92 -1.53
C GLY A 103 18.94 -3.38 -0.09
N LEU A 104 18.34 -2.21 0.15
CA LEU A 104 18.17 -1.64 1.48
C LEU A 104 16.98 -2.30 2.18
N ARG A 105 17.01 -2.35 3.51
CA ARG A 105 15.88 -2.87 4.28
C ARG A 105 14.66 -1.98 4.05
N LEU A 106 13.58 -2.58 3.55
CA LEU A 106 12.28 -1.93 3.44
C LEU A 106 11.43 -2.25 4.67
N ASP A 107 10.78 -1.24 5.21
CA ASP A 107 9.78 -1.44 6.25
C ASP A 107 8.52 -2.03 5.64
N HIS A 108 8.12 -3.20 6.13
CA HIS A 108 7.07 -3.97 5.51
C HIS A 108 6.31 -4.87 6.48
N ALA A 109 5.15 -5.33 6.03
CA ALA A 109 4.43 -6.46 6.59
C ALA A 109 4.07 -7.44 5.46
N ILE A 110 4.19 -8.74 5.74
CA ILE A 110 3.69 -9.79 4.85
C ILE A 110 2.28 -10.16 5.31
N VAL A 111 1.31 -9.98 4.41
CA VAL A 111 -0.09 -10.39 4.61
C VAL A 111 -0.42 -11.36 3.49
N PRO A 112 -0.44 -12.68 3.74
CA PRO A 112 -0.62 -13.67 2.69
C PRO A 112 -1.88 -13.46 1.86
N MET A 113 -1.74 -13.57 0.53
CA MET A 113 -2.87 -13.66 -0.39
C MET A 113 -3.25 -15.12 -0.55
N GLN A 114 -4.55 -15.44 -0.49
CA GLN A 114 -5.01 -16.82 -0.58
C GLN A 114 -4.85 -17.41 -1.99
N ASN A 115 -4.90 -16.57 -3.02
CA ASN A 115 -4.77 -16.95 -4.42
C ASN A 115 -3.61 -16.19 -5.07
N SER A 116 -2.81 -16.87 -5.87
CA SER A 116 -1.65 -16.29 -6.57
C SER A 116 -2.00 -15.55 -7.87
N SER A 117 -3.26 -15.62 -8.33
CA SER A 117 -3.73 -14.88 -9.51
C SER A 117 -4.20 -13.48 -9.15
N LEU A 118 -3.51 -12.46 -9.65
CA LEU A 118 -3.77 -11.06 -9.31
C LEU A 118 -4.82 -10.38 -10.19
N ASP A 119 -6.01 -10.96 -10.30
CA ASP A 119 -7.12 -10.23 -10.90
C ASP A 119 -7.59 -9.08 -9.98
N ALA A 120 -8.39 -8.16 -10.54
CA ALA A 120 -8.86 -7.00 -9.79
C ALA A 120 -9.77 -7.35 -8.61
N VAL A 121 -10.43 -8.52 -8.61
CA VAL A 121 -11.31 -8.96 -7.54
C VAL A 121 -10.48 -9.50 -6.39
N THR A 122 -9.55 -10.39 -6.69
CA THR A 122 -8.62 -11.04 -5.76
C THR A 122 -7.77 -9.99 -5.06
N TYR A 123 -7.27 -9.00 -5.81
CA TYR A 123 -6.53 -7.88 -5.22
C TYR A 123 -7.38 -7.08 -4.21
N ARG A 124 -8.67 -6.83 -4.51
CA ARG A 124 -9.56 -6.13 -3.57
C ARG A 124 -9.91 -6.94 -2.34
N VAL A 125 -10.10 -8.26 -2.49
CA VAL A 125 -10.31 -9.17 -1.35
C VAL A 125 -9.08 -9.14 -0.43
N TRP A 126 -7.89 -9.17 -1.02
CA TRP A 126 -6.63 -9.05 -0.30
C TRP A 126 -6.46 -7.68 0.39
N LEU A 127 -6.79 -6.56 -0.28
CA LEU A 127 -6.84 -5.25 0.39
C LEU A 127 -7.78 -5.25 1.59
N GLY A 128 -8.93 -5.93 1.48
CA GLY A 128 -9.87 -6.10 2.59
C GLY A 128 -9.28 -6.85 3.77
N SER A 129 -8.45 -7.88 3.54
CA SER A 129 -7.79 -8.61 4.62
C SER A 129 -6.69 -7.78 5.29
N ILE A 130 -5.96 -6.96 4.53
CA ILE A 130 -4.99 -6.01 5.05
C ILE A 130 -5.69 -4.98 5.95
N GLU A 131 -6.79 -4.39 5.48
CA GLU A 131 -7.61 -3.44 6.25
C GLU A 131 -8.14 -4.07 7.54
N ALA A 132 -8.69 -5.29 7.48
CA ALA A 132 -9.17 -6.00 8.66
C ALA A 132 -8.04 -6.20 9.69
N ARG A 133 -6.84 -6.57 9.24
CA ARG A 133 -5.66 -6.69 10.10
C ARG A 133 -5.18 -5.34 10.65
N ALA A 134 -5.24 -4.28 9.85
CA ALA A 134 -4.86 -2.94 10.28
C ALA A 134 -5.81 -2.41 11.37
N ARG A 135 -7.11 -2.71 11.31
CA ARG A 135 -8.08 -2.37 12.36
C ARG A 135 -7.77 -3.05 13.70
N LEU A 136 -7.19 -4.24 13.70
CA LEU A 136 -6.77 -4.92 14.94
C LEU A 136 -5.54 -4.28 15.58
N ARG A 137 -4.79 -3.48 14.82
CA ARG A 137 -3.58 -2.78 15.30
C ARG A 137 -3.84 -1.30 15.57
N GLY A 138 -4.78 -0.67 14.87
CA GLY A 138 -5.12 0.74 15.02
C GLY A 138 -5.91 1.05 16.30
N SER A 139 -5.60 2.19 16.91
CA SER A 139 -6.23 2.67 18.15
C SER A 139 -7.65 3.25 17.95
N LEU A 140 -8.08 3.44 16.69
CA LEU A 140 -9.45 3.86 16.38
C LEU A 140 -10.53 2.88 16.88
N ALA A 141 -10.16 1.67 17.31
CA ALA A 141 -11.07 0.69 17.89
C ALA A 141 -11.20 0.74 19.43
N ALA A 142 -10.43 1.57 20.16
CA ALA A 142 -10.36 1.41 21.62
C ALA A 142 -10.35 2.69 22.48
N LEU A 143 -10.52 3.90 21.91
CA LEU A 143 -10.46 5.15 22.69
C LEU A 143 -11.77 5.95 22.76
N HIS A 144 -12.91 5.37 22.38
CA HIS A 144 -14.19 6.08 22.47
C HIS A 144 -15.41 5.18 22.77
N LEU A 145 -15.27 4.30 23.76
CA LEU A 145 -16.40 3.70 24.49
C LEU A 145 -16.13 3.75 26.01
N GLU A 146 -15.51 4.84 26.46
CA GLU A 146 -15.56 5.32 27.86
C GLU A 146 -16.35 6.63 27.94
N LEU A 147 -17.49 6.66 27.26
CA LEU A 147 -18.58 7.64 27.38
C LEU A 147 -19.85 6.77 27.29
N GLU A 148 -20.65 6.51 28.31
CA GLU A 148 -20.90 7.19 29.57
C GLU A 148 -21.18 6.11 30.64
N ALA A 149 -20.66 6.31 31.85
CA ALA A 149 -21.11 5.63 33.06
C ALA A 149 -22.34 6.35 33.63
#